data_AF-K6ZBN5-F1
#
_entry.id   AF-K6ZBN5-F1
#
_cell.length_a   1.000
_cell.length_b   1.000
_cell.length_c   1.000
_cell.angle_alpha   90.00
_cell.angle_beta   90.00
_cell.angle_gamma   90.00
#
_symmetry.space_group_name_H-M   'P 1'
#
loop_
_entity.id
_entity.type
_entity.pdbx_description
1 polymer ?
#
loop_
_entity_poly.entity_id
_entity_poly.type
_entity_poly.pdbx_seq_one_letter_code
_entity_poly.pdbx_strand_id
1 'polypeptide(L)'
;MLDGKKSTAEKIVYGALEIVAAKADKTHLEIFEVALDNIRPTVEVKSRRVGGSTYQVPVEVRPVRRNALGMRWLVDAARKRGEKSMAQRLAAEMLDAAENKGSAVKKREDVHRMAEANKAFAHYRW
;
A
#
# COMPACT_ATOMS: atom_id res chain seq x y z
N MET A 1 -5.83 -9.86 8.78
CA MET A 1 -6.61 -10.73 9.68
C MET A 1 -7.83 -9.96 10.17
N LEU A 2 -9.02 -10.57 10.13
CA LEU A 2 -10.25 -9.99 10.68
C LEU A 2 -10.66 -10.87 11.88
N ASP A 3 -11.08 -10.26 12.98
CA ASP A 3 -11.58 -10.95 14.18
C ASP A 3 -10.63 -12.02 14.75
N GLY A 4 -9.31 -11.83 14.62
CA GLY A 4 -8.32 -12.80 15.14
C GLY A 4 -8.20 -14.11 14.36
N LYS A 5 -8.90 -14.28 13.23
CA LYS A 5 -8.91 -15.53 12.44
C LYS A 5 -7.62 -15.71 11.63
N LYS A 6 -6.54 -16.15 12.29
CA LYS A 6 -5.22 -16.35 11.66
C LYS A 6 -5.24 -17.43 10.58
N SER A 7 -5.78 -18.62 10.87
CA SER A 7 -5.79 -19.75 9.93
C SER A 7 -6.49 -19.40 8.61
N THR A 8 -7.62 -18.68 8.66
CA THR A 8 -8.32 -18.22 7.45
C THR A 8 -7.50 -17.19 6.67
N ALA A 9 -6.86 -16.24 7.37
CA ALA A 9 -6.02 -15.24 6.71
C ALA A 9 -4.80 -15.88 6.03
N GLU A 10 -4.20 -16.88 6.67
CA GLU A 10 -3.06 -17.62 6.15
C GLU A 10 -3.42 -18.37 4.86
N LYS A 11 -4.55 -19.10 4.85
CA LYS A 11 -5.07 -19.77 3.64
C LYS A 11 -5.29 -18.80 2.48
N ILE A 12 -5.80 -17.60 2.77
CA ILE A 12 -6.02 -16.57 1.73
C ILE A 12 -4.70 -16.07 1.16
N VAL A 13 -3.69 -15.84 2.01
CA VAL A 13 -2.38 -15.32 1.57
C VAL A 13 -1.67 -16.36 0.72
N TYR A 14 -1.55 -17.60 1.19
CA TYR A 14 -0.90 -18.65 0.39
C TYR A 14 -1.66 -18.94 -0.90
N GLY A 15 -3.00 -19.01 -0.85
CA GLY A 15 -3.79 -19.17 -2.07
C GLY A 15 -3.64 -18.01 -3.06
N ALA A 16 -3.43 -16.78 -2.58
CA ALA A 16 -3.13 -15.65 -3.46
C ALA A 16 -1.73 -15.77 -4.09
N LEU A 17 -0.72 -16.20 -3.33
CA LEU A 17 0.64 -16.41 -3.82
C LEU A 17 0.71 -17.52 -4.88
N GLU A 18 -0.04 -18.61 -4.72
CA GLU A 18 -0.18 -19.66 -5.73
C GLU A 18 -0.78 -19.13 -7.04
N ILE A 19 -1.86 -18.33 -6.95
CA ILE A 19 -2.50 -17.72 -8.13
C ILE A 19 -1.53 -16.79 -8.85
N VAL A 20 -0.72 -16.02 -8.10
CA VAL A 20 0.27 -15.12 -8.67
C VAL A 20 1.41 -15.88 -9.34
N ALA A 21 1.94 -16.92 -8.71
CA ALA A 21 2.97 -17.78 -9.31
C ALA A 21 2.49 -18.39 -10.63
N ALA A 22 1.25 -18.91 -10.65
CA ALA A 22 0.67 -19.53 -11.84
C ALA A 22 0.42 -18.55 -13.01
N LYS A 23 0.31 -17.25 -12.74
CA LYS A 23 0.01 -16.23 -13.76
C LYS A 23 1.24 -15.52 -14.31
N ALA A 24 2.30 -15.42 -13.52
CA ALA A 24 3.42 -14.54 -13.83
C ALA A 24 4.73 -15.29 -14.10
N ASP A 25 4.73 -16.63 -14.07
CA ASP A 25 5.90 -17.51 -14.30
C ASP A 25 7.17 -17.09 -13.55
N LYS A 26 7.00 -16.42 -12.40
CA LYS A 26 8.06 -15.95 -11.51
C LYS A 26 7.80 -16.45 -10.09
N THR A 27 8.83 -16.38 -9.27
CA THR A 27 8.73 -16.77 -7.86
C THR A 27 7.73 -15.86 -7.15
N HIS A 28 6.79 -16.45 -6.41
CA HIS A 28 5.75 -15.72 -5.69
C HIS A 28 6.29 -14.66 -4.72
N LEU A 29 7.47 -14.88 -4.13
CA LEU A 29 8.14 -13.92 -3.25
C LEU A 29 8.64 -12.69 -4.00
N GLU A 30 9.23 -12.87 -5.19
CA GLU A 30 9.77 -11.76 -5.98
C GLU A 30 8.66 -10.78 -6.38
N ILE A 31 7.52 -11.30 -6.85
CA ILE A 31 6.37 -10.46 -7.21
C ILE A 31 5.83 -9.73 -5.99
N PHE A 32 5.76 -10.41 -4.84
CA PHE A 32 5.29 -9.79 -3.61
C PHE A 32 6.20 -8.65 -3.15
N GLU A 33 7.52 -8.82 -3.23
CA GLU A 33 8.49 -7.78 -2.89
C GLU A 33 8.38 -6.59 -3.85
N VAL A 34 8.36 -6.84 -5.16
CA VAL A 34 8.20 -5.79 -6.18
C VAL A 34 6.88 -5.03 -6.00
N ALA A 35 5.78 -5.74 -5.79
CA ALA A 35 4.47 -5.13 -5.54
C ALA A 35 4.50 -4.25 -4.28
N LEU A 36 5.11 -4.73 -3.19
CA LEU A 36 5.22 -3.94 -1.96
C LEU A 36 6.10 -2.70 -2.15
N ASP A 37 7.22 -2.81 -2.86
CA ASP A 37 8.10 -1.67 -3.11
C ASP A 37 7.40 -0.58 -3.93
N ASN A 38 6.59 -0.96 -4.91
CA ASN A 38 5.78 -0.02 -5.68
C ASN A 38 4.69 0.68 -4.83
N ILE A 39 4.20 0.05 -3.76
CA ILE A 39 3.14 0.61 -2.89
C ILE A 39 3.71 1.43 -1.72
N ARG A 40 4.92 1.11 -1.24
CA ARG A 40 5.54 1.76 -0.06
C ARG A 40 5.74 3.26 -0.29
N PRO A 41 5.11 4.15 0.50
CA PRO A 41 5.32 5.59 0.36
C PRO A 41 6.64 6.03 1.02
N THR A 42 7.41 6.89 0.38
CA THR A 42 8.59 7.56 0.97
C THR A 42 8.23 8.76 1.84
N VAL A 43 7.18 9.49 1.46
CA VAL A 43 6.64 10.65 2.17
C VAL A 43 5.18 10.43 2.55
N GLU A 44 4.79 10.95 3.70
CA GLU A 44 3.40 11.07 4.13
C GLU A 44 3.10 12.52 4.49
N VAL A 45 1.81 12.86 4.53
CA VAL A 45 1.38 14.20 4.89
C VAL A 45 0.71 14.13 6.27
N LYS A 46 1.13 14.99 7.18
CA LYS A 46 0.59 15.10 8.54
C LYS A 46 -0.08 16.46 8.74
N SER A 47 -1.27 16.45 9.33
CA SER A 47 -1.94 17.67 9.77
C SER A 47 -1.19 18.29 10.95
N ARG A 48 -0.81 19.56 10.84
CA ARG A 48 -0.21 20.35 11.92
C ARG A 48 -0.89 21.69 12.05
N ARG A 49 -1.19 22.12 13.27
CA ARG A 49 -1.78 23.44 13.54
C ARG A 49 -0.69 24.47 13.79
N VAL A 50 -0.68 25.56 13.02
CA VAL A 50 0.27 26.67 13.14
C VAL A 50 -0.51 27.98 13.00
N GLY A 51 -0.34 28.91 13.93
CA GLY A 51 -0.93 30.25 13.84
C GLY A 51 -2.47 30.27 13.71
N GLY A 52 -3.17 29.28 14.29
CA GLY A 52 -4.63 29.18 14.26
C GLY A 52 -5.21 28.30 13.15
N SER A 53 -4.47 28.08 12.05
CA SER A 53 -4.88 27.25 10.90
C SER A 53 -4.21 25.87 10.90
N THR A 54 -4.84 24.88 10.25
CA THR A 54 -4.30 23.52 10.09
C THR A 54 -3.68 23.36 8.71
N TYR A 55 -2.38 23.08 8.66
CA TYR A 55 -1.61 22.85 7.44
C TYR A 55 -1.29 21.37 7.27
N GLN A 56 -1.16 20.97 6.02
CA GLN A 56 -0.72 19.64 5.61
C GLN A 56 0.80 19.67 5.42
N VAL A 57 1.53 19.08 6.37
CA VAL A 57 3.00 19.12 6.40
C VAL A 57 3.56 17.79 5.87
N PRO A 58 4.37 17.81 4.80
CA PRO A 58 5.03 16.60 4.31
C PRO A 58 6.16 16.16 5.26
N VAL A 59 6.17 14.87 5.59
CA VAL A 59 7.15 14.25 6.49
C VAL A 59 7.65 12.94 5.88
N GLU A 60 8.94 12.68 6.00
CA GLU A 60 9.54 11.43 5.57
C GLU A 60 9.07 10.24 6.43
N VAL A 61 8.74 9.13 5.78
CA VAL A 61 8.23 7.94 6.44
C VAL A 61 9.38 7.02 6.85
N ARG A 62 9.45 6.71 8.15
CA ARG A 62 10.43 5.75 8.68
C ARG A 62 10.26 4.35 8.04
N PRO A 63 11.35 3.59 7.78
CA PRO A 63 11.28 2.29 7.09
C PRO A 63 10.26 1.30 7.66
N VAL A 64 10.21 1.12 8.98
CA VAL A 64 9.24 0.22 9.64
C VAL A 64 7.79 0.61 9.33
N ARG A 65 7.51 1.93 9.29
CA ARG A 65 6.20 2.47 8.98
C ARG A 65 5.86 2.34 7.49
N ARG A 66 6.85 2.46 6.59
CA ARG A 66 6.65 2.25 5.14
C ARG A 66 6.11 0.86 4.86
N ASN A 67 6.71 -0.15 5.47
CA ASN A 67 6.26 -1.54 5.32
C ASN A 67 4.83 -1.73 5.83
N ALA A 68 4.52 -1.20 7.02
CA ALA A 68 3.18 -1.29 7.59
C ALA A 68 2.11 -0.57 6.74
N LEU A 69 2.43 0.61 6.18
CA LEU A 69 1.53 1.35 5.29
C LEU A 69 1.33 0.60 3.97
N GLY A 70 2.41 0.07 3.37
CA GLY A 70 2.34 -0.68 2.13
C GLY A 70 1.43 -1.90 2.24
N MET A 71 1.64 -2.74 3.27
CA MET A 71 0.80 -3.91 3.53
C MET A 71 -0.66 -3.54 3.81
N ARG A 72 -0.89 -2.45 4.58
CA ARG A 72 -2.25 -1.98 4.87
C ARG A 72 -2.98 -1.55 3.61
N TRP A 73 -2.33 -0.74 2.76
CA TRP A 73 -2.93 -0.24 1.53
C TRP A 73 -3.21 -1.35 0.53
N LEU A 74 -2.32 -2.33 0.42
CA LEU A 74 -2.54 -3.53 -0.40
C LEU A 74 -3.82 -4.28 0.03
N VAL A 75 -3.96 -4.55 1.33
CA VAL A 75 -5.15 -5.26 1.86
C VAL A 75 -6.42 -4.43 1.68
N ASP A 76 -6.38 -3.13 1.95
CA ASP A 76 -7.53 -2.24 1.80
C ASP A 76 -7.97 -2.13 0.33
N ALA A 77 -7.02 -2.04 -0.60
CA ALA A 77 -7.28 -2.02 -2.04
C ALA A 77 -7.87 -3.35 -2.51
N ALA A 78 -7.25 -4.47 -2.16
CA ALA A 78 -7.74 -5.81 -2.50
C ALA A 78 -9.17 -6.05 -2.00
N ARG A 79 -9.53 -5.61 -0.78
CA ARG A 79 -10.89 -5.77 -0.24
C ARG A 79 -11.95 -5.07 -1.07
N LYS A 80 -11.63 -3.92 -1.67
CA LYS A 80 -12.55 -3.10 -2.47
C LYS A 80 -12.79 -3.63 -3.88
N ARG A 81 -12.00 -4.61 -4.33
CA ARG A 81 -12.16 -5.17 -5.67
C ARG A 81 -13.39 -6.07 -5.78
N GLY A 82 -13.83 -6.31 -7.02
CA GLY A 82 -15.08 -7.02 -7.35
C GLY A 82 -14.94 -8.53 -7.58
N GLU A 83 -13.74 -9.12 -7.52
CA GLU A 83 -13.55 -10.55 -7.79
C GLU A 83 -14.24 -11.43 -6.74
N LYS A 84 -14.44 -12.71 -7.04
CA LYS A 84 -15.29 -13.60 -6.22
C LYS A 84 -14.67 -13.94 -4.87
N SER A 85 -13.38 -14.28 -4.83
CA SER A 85 -12.69 -14.68 -3.60
C SER A 85 -11.63 -13.66 -3.17
N MET A 86 -11.39 -13.55 -1.85
CA MET A 86 -10.35 -12.65 -1.33
C MET A 86 -8.94 -13.02 -1.83
N ALA A 87 -8.68 -14.32 -2.05
CA ALA A 87 -7.41 -14.76 -2.63
C ALA A 87 -7.24 -14.25 -4.06
N GLN A 88 -8.29 -14.31 -4.88
CA GLN A 88 -8.28 -13.75 -6.24
C GLN A 88 -8.11 -12.23 -6.23
N ARG A 89 -8.82 -11.52 -5.34
CA ARG A 89 -8.69 -10.07 -5.18
C ARG A 89 -7.27 -9.66 -4.80
N LEU A 90 -6.67 -10.37 -3.83
CA LEU A 90 -5.32 -10.09 -3.37
C LEU A 90 -4.29 -10.38 -4.46
N ALA A 91 -4.41 -11.52 -5.15
CA ALA A 91 -3.56 -11.88 -6.27
C ALA A 91 -3.63 -10.85 -7.40
N ALA A 92 -4.84 -10.42 -7.78
CA ALA A 92 -5.03 -9.41 -8.81
C ALA A 92 -4.42 -8.06 -8.42
N GLU A 93 -4.63 -7.60 -7.19
CA GLU A 93 -4.03 -6.33 -6.74
C GLU A 93 -2.49 -6.42 -6.66
N MET A 94 -1.91 -7.57 -6.28
CA MET A 94 -0.46 -7.76 -6.29
C MET A 94 0.12 -7.72 -7.70
N LEU A 95 -0.52 -8.36 -8.67
CA LEU A 95 -0.10 -8.32 -10.07
C LEU A 95 -0.19 -6.90 -10.65
N ASP A 96 -1.32 -6.22 -10.41
CA ASP A 96 -1.51 -4.83 -10.84
C ASP A 96 -0.43 -3.93 -10.21
N ALA A 97 -0.17 -4.09 -8.90
CA ALA A 97 0.83 -3.31 -8.20
C ALA A 97 2.27 -3.58 -8.69
N ALA A 98 2.59 -4.81 -9.08
CA ALA A 98 3.89 -5.13 -9.68
C ALA A 98 4.10 -4.41 -11.02
N GLU A 99 3.02 -4.13 -11.76
CA GLU A 99 3.04 -3.33 -12.99
C GLU A 99 2.91 -1.81 -12.74
N ASN A 100 3.04 -1.33 -11.50
CA ASN A 100 2.79 0.08 -11.11
C ASN A 100 1.36 0.56 -11.43
N LYS A 101 0.38 -0.35 -11.35
CA LYS A 101 -1.05 -0.05 -11.54
C LYS A 101 -1.83 -0.44 -10.29
N GLY A 102 -3.15 -0.23 -10.34
CA GLY A 102 -4.06 -0.61 -9.26
C GLY A 102 -4.31 0.50 -8.25
N SER A 103 -5.23 0.22 -7.33
CA SER A 103 -5.71 1.21 -6.37
C SER A 103 -4.69 1.48 -5.27
N ALA A 104 -3.90 0.46 -4.90
CA ALA A 104 -2.84 0.60 -3.91
C ALA A 104 -1.71 1.55 -4.38
N VAL A 105 -1.26 1.40 -5.63
CA VAL A 105 -0.23 2.28 -6.22
C VAL A 105 -0.77 3.69 -6.42
N LYS A 106 -1.98 3.83 -6.95
CA LYS A 106 -2.64 5.14 -7.10
C LYS A 106 -2.70 5.90 -5.77
N LYS A 107 -2.99 5.21 -4.66
CA LYS A 107 -2.98 5.82 -3.33
C LYS A 107 -1.61 6.36 -2.93
N ARG A 108 -0.52 5.64 -3.26
CA ARG A 108 0.85 6.13 -3.03
C ARG A 108 1.13 7.39 -3.86
N GLU A 109 0.76 7.37 -5.13
CA GLU A 109 0.95 8.51 -6.04
C GLU A 109 0.17 9.74 -5.58
N ASP A 110 -1.08 9.58 -5.16
CA ASP A 110 -1.89 10.68 -4.65
C ASP A 110 -1.28 11.29 -3.37
N VAL A 111 -0.73 10.46 -2.48
CA VAL A 111 -0.01 10.93 -1.29
C VAL A 111 1.27 11.68 -1.68
N HIS A 112 2.03 11.19 -2.65
CA HIS A 112 3.25 11.85 -3.12
C HIS A 112 2.94 13.19 -3.80
N ARG A 113 1.92 13.24 -4.66
CA ARG A 113 1.44 14.47 -5.30
C ARG A 113 0.99 15.50 -4.26
N MET A 114 0.26 15.06 -3.22
CA MET A 114 -0.17 15.94 -2.14
C MET A 114 1.02 16.44 -1.31
N ALA A 115 2.03 15.60 -1.06
CA ALA A 115 3.25 16.00 -0.36
C ALA A 115 4.07 17.03 -1.18
N GLU A 116 4.15 16.84 -2.50
CA GLU A 116 4.83 17.75 -3.41
C GLU A 116 4.13 19.12 -3.50
N ALA A 117 2.80 19.13 -3.63
CA ALA A 117 2.00 20.35 -3.62
C ALA A 117 2.18 21.17 -2.32
N ASN A 118 2.46 20.50 -1.20
CA ASN A 118 2.67 21.11 0.10
C ASN A 118 4.16 21.20 0.51
N LYS A 119 5.09 21.04 -0.44
CA LYS A 119 6.55 21.06 -0.17
C LYS A 119 7.00 22.35 0.51
N ALA A 120 6.33 23.47 0.24
CA ALA A 120 6.58 24.76 0.89
C ALA A 120 6.46 24.67 2.42
N PHE A 121 5.60 23.81 2.97
CA PHE A 121 5.37 23.66 4.41
C PHE A 121 6.31 22.66 5.09
N ALA A 122 7.28 22.07 4.37
CA ALA A 122 8.21 21.09 4.93
C ALA A 122 9.04 21.60 6.12
N HIS A 123 9.22 22.92 6.23
CA HIS A 123 9.91 23.56 7.36
C HIS A 123 9.13 23.43 8.68
N TYR A 124 7.81 23.23 8.64
CA TYR A 124 6.98 22.99 9.83
C TYR A 124 7.02 21.54 10.33
N ARG A 125 8.00 20.71 9.93
CA ARG A 125 8.06 19.29 10.30
C ARG A 125 8.46 19.04 11.77
N TRP A 126 9.05 20.01 12.45
CA TRP A 126 9.53 19.92 13.84
C TRP A 126 8.66 20.71 14.79
#